data_AF-A0A932T2U8-F1
#
_entry.id   AF-A0A932T2U8-F1
#
_cell.length_a   1.000
_cell.length_b   1.000
_cell.length_c   1.000
_cell.angle_alpha   90.00
_cell.angle_beta   90.00
_cell.angle_gamma   90.00
#
_symmetry.space_group_name_H-M   'P 1'
#
loop_
_entity.id
_entity.type
_entity.pdbx_description
1 polymer ?
#
loop_
_entity_poly.entity_id
_entity_poly.type
_entity_poly.pdbx_seq_one_letter_code
_entity_poly.pdbx_strand_id
1 'polypeptide(L)'
;MRTWHQSYLPAIFFTITLFLAPRFGAGDDDEPADSVQDAGRIEQEFAEMVEHYNTFFRAGRFDEAIVLAKQAELLYPEMPTAEVMLLKARSAKQAAVRALSILKATFAAHLSGSSDGSNRIVEPRRIADRAIYRLAGGNDEDYAEIRCELDASLERKLEAVDQVCHLTGAQKCKLRIAGRGDIKRFLDRVESVRTHLESALAMDDDFPGLGANAIRRGLFEQGSLFSKTLKASLTKGQDAAFEDSTLRRWPAGE
;
A
#
# COMPACT_ATOMS: atom_id res chain seq x y z
N MET A 1 29.20 26.00 7.99
CA MET A 1 28.08 26.80 8.54
C MET A 1 27.02 26.96 7.47
N ARG A 2 25.96 26.15 7.48
CA ARG A 2 24.78 26.30 6.62
C ARG A 2 23.57 26.30 7.55
N THR A 3 22.93 27.45 7.67
CA THR A 3 21.71 27.66 8.44
C THR A 3 20.54 27.05 7.68
N TRP A 4 19.94 26.00 8.23
CA TRP A 4 18.68 25.45 7.74
C TRP A 4 17.55 26.38 8.17
N HIS A 5 16.88 27.00 7.20
CA HIS A 5 15.61 27.69 7.43
C HIS A 5 14.55 26.63 7.72
N GLN A 6 14.16 26.55 8.99
CA GLN A 6 13.03 25.78 9.47
C GLN A 6 11.76 26.56 9.14
N SER A 7 11.16 26.25 7.99
CA SER A 7 9.84 26.77 7.60
C SER A 7 8.78 26.15 8.52
N TYR A 8 8.39 26.89 9.55
CA TYR A 8 7.19 26.64 10.32
C TYR A 8 5.97 26.88 9.42
N LEU A 9 5.34 25.82 8.94
CA LEU A 9 3.94 25.90 8.49
C LEU A 9 3.06 25.74 9.74
N PRO A 10 2.11 26.66 9.99
CA PRO A 10 1.23 26.55 11.13
C PRO A 10 0.35 25.31 10.96
N ALA A 11 0.32 24.44 11.96
CA ALA A 11 -0.72 23.44 12.09
C ALA A 11 -2.07 24.17 12.06
N ILE A 12 -2.81 24.06 10.96
CA ILE A 12 -4.17 24.54 10.86
C ILE A 12 -5.02 23.59 11.71
N PHE A 13 -5.00 23.81 13.02
CA PHE A 13 -6.09 23.40 13.88
C PHE A 13 -7.31 24.19 13.39
N PHE A 14 -8.15 23.53 12.59
CA PHE A 14 -9.51 23.99 12.32
C PHE A 14 -10.31 23.80 13.62
N THR A 15 -10.02 24.60 14.64
CA THR A 15 -11.03 24.97 15.62
C THR A 15 -12.12 25.67 14.83
N ILE A 16 -13.19 24.94 14.52
CA ILE A 16 -14.47 25.53 14.15
C ILE A 16 -14.93 26.28 15.39
N THR A 17 -14.44 27.51 15.56
CA THR A 17 -15.07 28.50 16.41
C THR A 17 -16.35 28.86 15.67
N LEU A 18 -17.44 28.15 16.00
CA LEU A 18 -18.79 28.48 15.57
C LEU A 18 -19.04 29.96 15.88
N PHE A 19 -18.94 30.79 14.85
CA PHE A 19 -19.35 32.19 14.88
C PHE A 19 -20.88 32.23 14.74
N LEU A 20 -21.60 31.67 15.71
CA LEU A 20 -23.01 31.97 15.94
C LEU A 20 -23.06 33.26 16.75
N ALA A 21 -22.91 34.39 16.06
CA ALA A 21 -23.35 35.66 16.61
C ALA A 21 -24.88 35.56 16.79
N PRO A 22 -25.42 35.73 18.01
CA PRO A 22 -26.85 35.79 18.19
C PRO A 22 -27.37 37.01 17.43
N ARG A 23 -28.16 36.77 16.38
CA ARG A 23 -28.92 37.83 15.73
C ARG A 23 -29.97 38.30 16.74
N PHE A 24 -29.62 39.32 17.53
CA PHE A 24 -30.56 40.08 18.34
C PHE A 24 -31.47 40.89 17.41
N GLY A 25 -32.46 40.24 16.82
CA GLY A 25 -33.63 40.88 16.24
C GLY A 25 -34.68 41.02 17.33
N ALA A 26 -34.90 42.24 17.81
CA ALA A 26 -36.02 42.56 18.68
C ALA A 26 -37.31 42.60 17.82
N GLY A 27 -37.92 41.44 17.62
CA GLY A 27 -39.25 41.30 17.03
C GLY A 27 -40.09 40.45 17.98
N ASP A 28 -41.20 41.01 18.45
CA ASP A 28 -42.18 40.37 19.32
C ASP A 28 -42.99 39.32 18.53
N ASP A 29 -42.33 38.25 18.10
CA ASP A 29 -42.96 37.10 17.47
C ASP A 29 -42.99 35.94 18.46
N ASP A 30 -44.19 35.50 18.83
CA ASP A 30 -44.46 34.28 19.59
C ASP A 30 -43.97 33.05 18.78
N GLU A 31 -42.66 32.83 18.73
CA GLU A 31 -42.04 31.69 18.08
C GLU A 31 -42.38 30.42 18.89
N PRO A 32 -43.01 29.39 18.29
CA PRO A 32 -43.46 28.22 19.02
C PRO A 32 -42.28 27.49 19.65
N ALA A 33 -42.33 27.31 20.98
CA ALA A 33 -41.25 26.74 21.80
C ALA A 33 -40.75 25.34 21.36
N ASP A 34 -41.43 24.66 20.44
CA ASP A 34 -41.04 23.35 19.92
C ASP A 34 -39.88 23.41 18.90
N SER A 35 -39.62 24.54 18.22
CA SER A 35 -38.58 24.63 17.18
C SER A 35 -37.15 24.53 17.72
N VAL A 36 -36.92 24.95 18.97
CA VAL A 36 -35.58 25.00 19.59
C VAL A 36 -35.09 23.62 20.02
N GLN A 37 -36.00 22.72 20.44
CA GLN A 37 -35.61 21.36 20.84
C GLN A 37 -35.20 20.50 19.64
N ASP A 38 -35.84 20.68 18.49
CA ASP A 38 -35.51 19.92 17.28
C ASP A 38 -34.13 20.29 16.70
N ALA A 39 -33.73 21.56 16.79
CA ALA A 39 -32.42 22.01 16.33
C ALA A 39 -31.26 21.33 17.09
N GLY A 40 -31.35 21.23 18.42
CA GLY A 40 -30.31 20.59 19.23
C GLY A 40 -30.17 19.09 18.94
N ARG A 41 -31.29 18.39 18.69
CA ARG A 41 -31.27 16.97 18.31
C ARG A 41 -30.61 16.76 16.95
N ILE A 42 -30.93 17.60 15.97
CA ILE A 42 -30.34 17.58 14.63
C ILE A 42 -28.81 17.75 14.70
N GLU A 43 -28.34 18.71 15.49
CA GLU A 43 -26.90 18.94 15.67
C GLU A 43 -26.19 17.74 16.30
N GLN A 44 -26.80 17.11 17.31
CA GLN A 44 -26.24 15.93 17.96
C GLN A 44 -26.14 14.73 16.99
N GLU A 45 -27.21 14.45 16.23
CA GLU A 45 -27.22 13.38 15.23
C GLU A 45 -26.16 13.61 14.14
N PHE A 46 -25.98 14.86 13.71
CA PHE A 46 -24.93 15.22 12.76
C PHE A 46 -23.53 15.00 13.34
N ALA A 47 -23.30 15.39 14.60
CA ALA A 47 -22.02 15.19 15.27
C ALA A 47 -21.65 13.69 15.34
N GLU A 48 -22.60 12.82 15.68
CA GLU A 48 -22.40 11.37 15.70
C GLU A 48 -22.03 10.82 14.31
N MET A 49 -22.67 11.31 13.25
CA MET A 49 -22.30 10.95 11.88
C MET A 49 -20.88 11.40 11.51
N VAL A 50 -20.45 12.58 11.96
CA VAL A 50 -19.07 13.06 11.73
C VAL A 50 -18.06 12.17 12.44
N GLU A 51 -18.34 11.72 13.66
CA GLU A 51 -17.47 10.78 14.39
C GLU A 51 -17.35 9.42 13.72
N HIS A 52 -18.49 8.84 13.29
CA HIS A 52 -18.51 7.60 12.53
C HIS A 52 -17.78 7.73 11.19
N TYR A 53 -17.97 8.85 10.49
CA TYR A 53 -17.26 9.14 9.25
C TYR A 53 -15.75 9.16 9.48
N ASN A 54 -15.28 9.85 10.51
CA ASN A 54 -13.85 9.93 10.84
C ASN A 54 -13.30 8.55 11.20
N THR A 55 -14.08 7.71 11.87
CA THR A 55 -13.72 6.33 12.17
C THR A 55 -13.53 5.51 10.89
N PHE A 56 -14.49 5.55 9.95
CA PHE A 56 -14.36 4.85 8.66
C PHE A 56 -13.21 5.39 7.81
N PHE A 57 -13.08 6.72 7.75
CA PHE A 57 -12.06 7.39 6.96
C PHE A 57 -10.64 7.02 7.44
N ARG A 58 -10.40 7.05 8.76
CA ARG A 58 -9.10 6.64 9.34
C ARG A 58 -8.79 5.16 9.14
N ALA A 59 -9.83 4.32 9.10
CA ALA A 59 -9.67 2.89 8.81
C ALA A 59 -9.48 2.58 7.31
N GLY A 60 -9.41 3.59 6.43
CA GLY A 60 -9.33 3.39 4.97
C GLY A 60 -10.60 2.81 4.34
N ARG A 61 -11.70 2.76 5.10
CA ARG A 61 -13.02 2.25 4.69
C ARG A 61 -13.79 3.32 3.92
N PHE A 62 -13.24 3.73 2.78
CA PHE A 62 -13.72 4.90 2.04
C PHE A 62 -15.11 4.71 1.46
N ASP A 63 -15.54 3.48 1.16
CA ASP A 63 -16.89 3.21 0.66
C ASP A 63 -17.95 3.50 1.73
N GLU A 64 -17.72 3.04 2.96
CA GLU A 64 -18.58 3.31 4.11
C GLU A 64 -18.57 4.79 4.48
N ALA A 65 -17.39 5.44 4.43
CA ALA A 65 -17.29 6.88 4.64
C ALA A 65 -18.07 7.68 3.58
N ILE A 66 -18.06 7.26 2.30
CA ILE A 66 -18.84 7.89 1.23
C ILE A 66 -20.34 7.70 1.46
N VAL A 67 -20.79 6.50 1.86
CA VAL A 67 -22.21 6.24 2.13
C VAL A 67 -22.70 7.13 3.27
N LEU A 68 -21.94 7.21 4.36
CA LEU A 68 -22.30 8.02 5.52
C LEU A 68 -22.30 9.52 5.18
N ALA A 69 -21.31 10.00 4.41
CA ALA A 69 -21.28 11.39 3.96
C ALA A 69 -22.49 11.75 3.07
N LYS A 70 -22.92 10.85 2.17
CA LYS A 70 -24.15 11.04 1.39
C LYS A 70 -25.40 11.08 2.27
N GLN A 71 -25.47 10.23 3.30
CA GLN A 71 -26.58 10.25 4.24
C GLN A 71 -26.63 11.58 4.99
N ALA A 72 -25.48 12.09 5.44
CA ALA A 72 -25.37 13.38 6.09
C ALA A 72 -25.79 14.55 5.16
N GLU A 73 -25.42 14.50 3.87
CA GLU A 73 -25.81 15.50 2.85
C GLU A 73 -27.32 15.48 2.58
N LEU A 74 -27.95 14.30 2.58
CA LEU A 74 -29.40 14.16 2.40
C LEU A 74 -30.21 14.64 3.61
N LEU A 75 -29.71 14.36 4.82
CA LEU A 75 -30.39 14.75 6.05
C LEU A 75 -30.22 16.24 6.34
N TYR A 76 -29.06 16.81 6.02
CA TYR A 76 -28.71 18.18 6.36
C TYR A 76 -28.05 18.92 5.17
N PRO A 77 -28.82 19.23 4.12
CA PRO A 77 -28.29 19.84 2.90
C PRO A 77 -27.70 21.24 3.11
N GLU A 78 -28.14 21.95 4.15
CA GLU A 78 -27.66 23.29 4.50
C GLU A 78 -26.29 23.25 5.22
N MET A 79 -25.82 22.06 5.63
CA MET A 79 -24.56 21.90 6.34
C MET A 79 -23.40 21.67 5.36
N PRO A 80 -22.54 22.66 5.08
CA PRO A 80 -21.46 22.52 4.10
C PRO A 80 -20.44 21.43 4.49
N THR A 81 -20.37 21.10 5.78
CA THR A 81 -19.53 20.02 6.30
C THR A 81 -19.86 18.66 5.66
N ALA A 82 -21.13 18.38 5.34
CA ALA A 82 -21.52 17.12 4.71
C ALA A 82 -20.96 16.98 3.28
N GLU A 83 -21.02 18.04 2.49
CA GLU A 83 -20.43 18.09 1.15
C GLU A 83 -18.91 17.88 1.21
N VAL A 84 -18.24 18.54 2.15
CA VAL A 84 -16.78 18.40 2.36
C VAL A 84 -16.41 16.96 2.75
N MET A 85 -17.17 16.30 3.62
CA MET A 85 -16.97 14.88 3.96
C MET A 85 -17.03 14.01 2.71
N LEU A 86 -18.02 14.23 1.85
CA LEU A 86 -18.20 13.44 0.63
C LEU A 86 -17.04 13.65 -0.36
N LEU A 87 -16.65 14.91 -0.57
CA LEU A 87 -15.54 15.26 -1.46
C LEU A 87 -14.24 14.65 -0.95
N LYS A 88 -13.97 14.75 0.35
CA LYS A 88 -12.76 14.21 0.98
C LYS A 88 -12.68 12.69 0.85
N ALA A 89 -13.76 11.96 1.13
CA ALA A 89 -13.79 10.50 1.00
C ALA A 89 -13.60 10.04 -0.46
N ARG A 90 -14.21 10.74 -1.44
CA ARG A 90 -14.01 10.45 -2.86
C ARG A 90 -12.57 10.67 -3.31
N SER A 91 -11.97 11.80 -2.94
CA SER A 91 -10.58 12.13 -3.28
C SER A 91 -9.61 11.12 -2.69
N ALA A 92 -9.77 10.78 -1.40
CA ALA A 92 -8.95 9.75 -0.74
C ALA A 92 -9.09 8.38 -1.41
N LYS A 93 -10.33 7.95 -1.74
CA LYS A 93 -10.57 6.71 -2.50
C LYS A 93 -9.86 6.73 -3.85
N GLN A 94 -9.95 7.83 -4.60
CA GLN A 94 -9.28 7.96 -5.90
C GLN A 94 -7.76 7.94 -5.76
N ALA A 95 -7.20 8.61 -4.75
CA ALA A 95 -5.77 8.57 -4.46
C ALA A 95 -5.30 7.14 -4.16
N ALA A 96 -6.05 6.40 -3.33
CA ALA A 96 -5.77 4.98 -3.04
C ALA A 96 -5.83 4.11 -4.31
N VAL A 97 -6.86 4.28 -5.15
CA VAL A 97 -6.98 3.55 -6.43
C VAL A 97 -5.84 3.91 -7.38
N ARG A 98 -5.45 5.19 -7.46
CA ARG A 98 -4.30 5.63 -8.28
C ARG A 98 -3.00 5.01 -7.76
N ALA A 99 -2.75 5.03 -6.46
CA ALA A 99 -1.59 4.40 -5.84
C ALA A 99 -1.55 2.89 -6.17
N LEU A 100 -2.67 2.18 -5.99
CA LEU A 100 -2.81 0.78 -6.40
C LEU A 100 -2.60 0.58 -7.89
N SER A 101 -3.07 1.49 -8.73
CA SER A 101 -2.88 1.40 -10.19
C SER A 101 -1.42 1.60 -10.59
N ILE A 102 -0.70 2.55 -9.97
CA ILE A 102 0.74 2.78 -10.18
C ILE A 102 1.50 1.55 -9.74
N LEU A 103 1.16 1.02 -8.58
CA LEU A 103 1.80 -0.16 -8.04
C LEU A 103 1.50 -1.38 -8.92
N LYS A 104 0.25 -1.63 -9.29
CA LYS A 104 -0.13 -2.68 -10.24
C LYS A 104 0.53 -2.51 -11.61
N ALA A 105 0.59 -1.31 -12.17
CA ALA A 105 1.24 -1.05 -13.46
C ALA A 105 2.75 -1.26 -13.38
N THR A 106 3.35 -0.87 -12.25
CA THR A 106 4.73 -1.19 -11.89
C THR A 106 4.87 -2.71 -11.93
N PHE A 107 4.13 -3.47 -11.13
CA PHE A 107 4.22 -4.93 -11.13
C PHE A 107 3.88 -5.59 -12.48
N ALA A 108 2.80 -5.23 -13.18
CA ALA A 108 2.42 -5.79 -14.47
C ALA A 108 3.48 -5.57 -15.57
N ALA A 109 4.14 -4.40 -15.59
CA ALA A 109 5.29 -4.16 -16.46
C ALA A 109 6.48 -5.08 -16.11
N HIS A 110 6.54 -5.62 -14.89
CA HIS A 110 7.57 -6.59 -14.45
C HIS A 110 7.15 -8.03 -14.76
N LEU A 111 5.85 -8.27 -14.87
CA LEU A 111 5.21 -9.56 -15.12
C LEU A 111 4.77 -9.73 -16.58
N SER A 112 5.25 -8.92 -17.53
CA SER A 112 4.98 -9.11 -18.96
C SER A 112 6.23 -9.48 -19.77
N GLY A 113 7.38 -9.64 -19.09
CA GLY A 113 8.59 -10.18 -19.69
C GLY A 113 8.42 -11.67 -20.03
N SER A 114 8.14 -11.95 -21.30
CA SER A 114 8.12 -13.24 -22.00
C SER A 114 7.10 -14.29 -21.50
N SER A 115 5.97 -14.33 -22.20
CA SER A 115 5.08 -15.48 -22.27
C SER A 115 5.44 -16.23 -23.56
N ASP A 116 6.37 -17.17 -23.49
CA ASP A 116 6.44 -18.24 -24.47
C ASP A 116 5.83 -19.51 -23.86
N GLY A 117 4.88 -20.07 -24.59
CA GLY A 117 3.92 -21.04 -24.10
C GLY A 117 4.53 -22.43 -23.98
N SER A 118 4.94 -22.84 -22.78
CA SER A 118 4.97 -24.27 -22.45
C SER A 118 4.93 -24.56 -20.95
N ASN A 119 3.73 -24.93 -20.52
CA ASN A 119 3.33 -25.88 -19.47
C ASN A 119 3.99 -25.86 -18.06
N ARG A 120 3.15 -25.48 -17.08
CA ARG A 120 3.08 -25.97 -15.68
C ARG A 120 4.27 -25.69 -14.74
N ILE A 121 4.61 -24.41 -14.58
CA ILE A 121 5.00 -23.89 -13.26
C ILE A 121 4.01 -22.79 -12.91
N VAL A 122 3.18 -23.01 -11.88
CA VAL A 122 2.27 -21.99 -11.37
C VAL A 122 3.12 -20.81 -10.87
N GLU A 123 2.92 -19.70 -11.56
CA GLU A 123 3.85 -18.61 -11.84
C GLU A 123 4.09 -17.68 -10.62
N PRO A 124 5.35 -17.26 -10.34
CA PRO A 124 5.69 -16.22 -9.34
C PRO A 124 4.85 -14.94 -9.43
N ARG A 125 4.30 -14.65 -10.61
CA ARG A 125 3.34 -13.57 -10.88
C ARG A 125 2.15 -13.54 -9.92
N ARG A 126 1.55 -14.70 -9.60
CA ARG A 126 0.35 -14.76 -8.74
C ARG A 126 0.67 -14.43 -7.28
N ILE A 127 1.88 -14.73 -6.82
CA ILE A 127 2.29 -14.51 -5.42
C ILE A 127 2.55 -13.02 -5.19
N ALA A 128 3.22 -12.33 -6.13
CA ALA A 128 3.48 -10.90 -6.00
C ALA A 128 2.17 -10.08 -6.01
N ASP A 129 1.27 -10.33 -6.98
CA ASP A 129 -0.01 -9.62 -7.06
C ASP A 129 -0.86 -9.85 -5.79
N ARG A 130 -0.96 -11.09 -5.32
CA ARG A 130 -1.71 -11.42 -4.10
C ARG A 130 -1.08 -10.78 -2.86
N ALA A 131 0.24 -10.83 -2.74
CA ALA A 131 0.96 -10.21 -1.63
C ALA A 131 0.75 -8.70 -1.59
N ILE A 132 0.72 -8.03 -2.74
CA ILE A 132 0.46 -6.59 -2.82
C ILE A 132 -0.93 -6.23 -2.34
N TYR A 133 -1.96 -6.89 -2.88
CA TYR A 133 -3.34 -6.59 -2.53
C TYR A 133 -3.61 -6.86 -1.05
N ARG A 134 -2.95 -7.89 -0.50
CA ARG A 134 -3.07 -8.28 0.88
C ARG A 134 -2.21 -7.40 1.81
N LEU A 135 -1.03 -6.93 1.40
CA LEU A 135 -0.18 -6.01 2.19
C LEU A 135 -0.72 -4.57 2.23
N ALA A 136 -1.41 -4.13 1.17
CA ALA A 136 -1.97 -2.79 1.09
C ALA A 136 -3.18 -2.57 2.02
N GLY A 137 -3.79 -3.62 2.55
CA GLY A 137 -4.97 -3.52 3.44
C GLY A 137 -5.02 -4.56 4.56
N GLY A 138 -3.97 -5.35 4.74
CA GLY A 138 -3.96 -6.53 5.62
C GLY A 138 -3.52 -6.26 7.05
N ASN A 139 -3.93 -7.14 7.95
CA ASN A 139 -3.50 -7.19 9.35
C ASN A 139 -2.19 -7.99 9.50
N ASP A 140 -1.64 -8.11 10.72
CA ASP A 140 -0.38 -8.84 10.97
C ASP A 140 -0.44 -10.32 10.54
N GLU A 141 -1.64 -10.92 10.50
CA GLU A 141 -1.86 -12.28 10.04
C GLU A 141 -1.51 -12.46 8.55
N ASP A 142 -1.83 -11.45 7.74
CA ASP A 142 -1.51 -11.45 6.31
C ASP A 142 0.00 -11.41 6.05
N TYR A 143 0.76 -10.73 6.91
CA TYR A 143 2.23 -10.68 6.84
C TYR A 143 2.87 -12.06 7.03
N ALA A 144 2.36 -12.84 7.98
CA ALA A 144 2.85 -14.18 8.25
C ALA A 144 2.59 -15.13 7.08
N GLU A 145 1.41 -15.05 6.46
CA GLU A 145 1.05 -15.86 5.28
C GLU A 145 1.96 -15.53 4.09
N ILE A 146 2.17 -14.25 3.80
CA ILE A 146 3.03 -13.83 2.68
C ILE A 146 4.48 -14.25 2.91
N ARG A 147 4.97 -14.11 4.15
CA ARG A 147 6.31 -14.59 4.49
C ARG A 147 6.44 -16.10 4.24
N CYS A 148 5.44 -16.88 4.62
CA CYS A 148 5.39 -18.32 4.36
C CYS A 148 5.44 -18.62 2.85
N GLU A 149 4.65 -17.91 2.03
CA GLU A 149 4.65 -18.07 0.57
C GLU A 149 6.02 -17.72 -0.05
N LEU A 150 6.67 -16.66 0.43
CA LEU A 150 8.00 -16.24 -0.02
C LEU A 150 9.10 -17.23 0.39
N ASP A 151 9.06 -17.76 1.61
CA ASP A 151 9.97 -18.82 2.07
C ASP A 151 9.78 -20.10 1.23
N ALA A 152 8.55 -20.48 0.92
CA ALA A 152 8.27 -21.61 0.02
C ALA A 152 8.75 -21.37 -1.42
N SER A 153 8.75 -20.11 -1.89
CA SER A 153 9.33 -19.71 -3.17
C SER A 153 10.86 -19.83 -3.16
N LEU A 154 11.50 -19.44 -2.06
CA LEU A 154 12.95 -19.56 -1.87
C LEU A 154 13.39 -21.03 -1.90
N GLU A 155 12.71 -21.93 -1.17
CA GLU A 155 13.09 -23.35 -1.16
C GLU A 155 12.93 -23.99 -2.56
N ARG A 156 11.88 -23.64 -3.32
CA ARG A 156 11.73 -24.09 -4.72
C ARG A 156 12.87 -23.58 -5.61
N LYS A 157 13.30 -22.33 -5.45
CA LYS A 157 14.45 -21.78 -6.21
C LYS A 157 15.74 -22.49 -5.82
N LEU A 158 15.96 -22.75 -4.52
CA LEU A 158 17.11 -23.50 -4.02
C LEU A 158 17.17 -24.92 -4.59
N GLU A 159 16.03 -25.62 -4.62
CA GLU A 159 15.92 -26.95 -5.20
C GLU A 159 16.23 -26.95 -6.70
N ALA A 160 15.69 -25.99 -7.45
CA ALA A 160 15.99 -25.86 -8.88
C ALA A 160 17.48 -25.60 -9.15
N VAL A 161 18.14 -24.75 -8.35
CA VAL A 161 19.59 -24.50 -8.45
C VAL A 161 20.38 -25.75 -8.07
N ASP A 162 19.94 -26.47 -7.03
CA ASP A 162 20.59 -27.70 -6.57
C ASP A 162 20.55 -28.83 -7.61
N GLN A 163 19.43 -28.98 -8.31
CA GLN A 163 19.30 -29.97 -9.38
C GLN A 163 20.31 -29.75 -10.51
N VAL A 164 20.69 -28.49 -10.78
CA VAL A 164 21.65 -28.13 -11.84
C VAL A 164 23.09 -28.18 -11.34
N CYS A 165 23.35 -27.64 -10.15
CA CYS A 165 24.70 -27.40 -9.65
C CYS A 165 25.19 -28.47 -8.67
N HIS A 166 24.32 -29.37 -8.19
CA HIS A 166 24.60 -30.32 -7.11
C HIS A 166 25.26 -29.62 -5.90
N LEU A 167 24.51 -28.72 -5.26
CA LEU A 167 25.03 -27.86 -4.20
C LEU A 167 25.38 -28.68 -2.95
N THR A 168 26.53 -28.38 -2.36
CA THR A 168 26.89 -28.88 -1.04
C THR A 168 25.95 -28.32 0.04
N GLY A 169 25.84 -29.01 1.17
CA GLY A 169 25.05 -28.52 2.32
C GLY A 169 25.47 -27.12 2.79
N ALA A 170 26.77 -26.82 2.75
CA ALA A 170 27.30 -25.50 3.09
C ALA A 170 26.87 -24.41 2.09
N GLN A 171 26.90 -24.70 0.79
CA GLN A 171 26.41 -23.77 -0.24
C GLN A 171 24.90 -23.51 -0.11
N LYS A 172 24.09 -24.56 0.09
CA LYS A 172 22.64 -24.43 0.33
C LYS A 172 22.33 -23.55 1.54
N CYS A 173 23.04 -23.75 2.65
CA CYS A 173 22.88 -22.96 3.87
C CYS A 173 23.16 -21.46 3.61
N LYS A 174 24.27 -21.13 2.93
CA LYS A 174 24.60 -19.74 2.57
C LYS A 174 23.54 -19.09 1.70
N LEU A 175 23.07 -19.80 0.66
CA LEU A 175 22.03 -19.31 -0.23
C LEU A 175 20.69 -19.09 0.48
N ARG A 176 20.31 -19.99 1.38
CA ARG A 176 19.10 -19.84 2.21
C ARG A 176 19.16 -18.59 3.08
N ILE A 177 20.30 -18.33 3.73
CA ILE A 177 20.49 -17.11 4.53
C ILE A 177 20.39 -15.86 3.65
N ALA A 178 21.05 -15.85 2.49
CA ALA A 178 21.00 -14.74 1.55
C ALA A 178 19.57 -14.47 1.05
N GLY A 179 18.85 -15.52 0.64
CA GLY A 179 17.46 -15.42 0.18
C GLY A 179 16.49 -14.93 1.27
N ARG A 180 16.64 -15.41 2.51
CA ARG A 180 15.87 -14.87 3.66
C ARG A 180 16.17 -13.39 3.91
N GLY A 181 17.42 -12.96 3.68
CA GLY A 181 17.80 -11.55 3.70
C GLY A 181 17.07 -10.73 2.64
N ASP A 182 16.94 -11.24 1.41
CA ASP A 182 16.18 -10.57 0.35
C ASP A 182 14.68 -10.50 0.67
N ILE A 183 14.07 -11.59 1.19
CA ILE A 183 12.68 -11.61 1.66
C ILE A 183 12.44 -10.52 2.69
N LYS A 184 13.29 -10.45 3.73
CA LYS A 184 13.17 -9.41 4.77
C LYS A 184 13.23 -8.02 4.17
N ARG A 185 14.23 -7.73 3.33
CA ARG A 185 14.38 -6.42 2.69
C ARG A 185 13.19 -6.04 1.81
N PHE A 186 12.56 -7.03 1.16
CA PHE A 186 11.35 -6.80 0.39
C PHE A 186 10.17 -6.42 1.28
N LEU A 187 9.91 -7.20 2.34
CA LEU A 187 8.84 -6.91 3.29
C LEU A 187 9.07 -5.57 4.00
N ASP A 188 10.29 -5.24 4.41
CA ASP A 188 10.64 -3.94 5.01
C ASP A 188 10.31 -2.77 4.04
N ARG A 189 10.54 -2.95 2.73
CA ARG A 189 10.18 -1.92 1.73
C ARG A 189 8.68 -1.78 1.55
N VAL A 190 7.95 -2.90 1.55
CA VAL A 190 6.48 -2.85 1.45
C VAL A 190 5.89 -2.17 2.68
N GLU A 191 6.38 -2.50 3.88
CA GLU A 191 5.95 -1.83 5.10
C GLU A 191 6.26 -0.34 5.06
N SER A 192 7.47 0.06 4.62
CA SER A 192 7.80 1.48 4.44
C SER A 192 6.84 2.19 3.46
N VAL A 193 6.50 1.56 2.34
CA VAL A 193 5.51 2.09 1.37
C VAL A 193 4.15 2.25 2.03
N ARG A 194 3.72 1.25 2.80
CA ARG A 194 2.46 1.27 3.54
C ARG A 194 2.43 2.42 4.55
N THR A 195 3.46 2.57 5.38
CA THR A 195 3.54 3.68 6.34
C THR A 195 3.51 5.04 5.64
N HIS A 196 4.19 5.17 4.49
CA HIS A 196 4.12 6.40 3.69
C HIS A 196 2.72 6.65 3.12
N LEU A 197 2.03 5.61 2.67
CA LEU A 197 0.65 5.71 2.20
C LEU A 197 -0.31 6.07 3.33
N GLU A 198 -0.21 5.44 4.50
CA GLU A 198 -1.01 5.78 5.68
C GLU A 198 -0.75 7.24 6.11
N SER A 199 0.51 7.69 6.09
CA SER A 199 0.89 9.07 6.40
C SER A 199 0.36 10.07 5.35
N ALA A 200 0.43 9.73 4.06
CA ALA A 200 -0.10 10.57 2.97
C ALA A 200 -1.63 10.51 2.85
N LEU A 201 -2.29 9.52 3.44
CA LEU A 201 -3.74 9.54 3.61
C LEU A 201 -4.15 10.39 4.82
N ALA A 202 -3.23 10.59 5.77
CA ALA A 202 -3.44 11.47 6.93
C ALA A 202 -3.12 12.95 6.63
N MET A 203 -2.32 13.24 5.60
CA MET A 203 -1.87 14.57 5.20
C MET A 203 -2.28 14.79 3.73
N ASP A 204 -3.02 15.86 3.41
CA ASP A 204 -3.50 16.20 2.05
C ASP A 204 -2.39 16.53 1.01
N ASP A 205 -1.14 16.12 1.25
CA ASP A 205 0.04 16.56 0.50
C ASP A 205 0.62 15.52 -0.48
N ASP A 206 1.23 16.06 -1.54
CA ASP A 206 1.78 15.37 -2.72
C ASP A 206 2.72 14.20 -2.41
N PHE A 207 2.43 13.04 -3.00
CA PHE A 207 3.14 11.78 -2.80
C PHE A 207 4.47 11.73 -3.59
N PRO A 208 5.65 11.59 -2.95
CA PRO A 208 6.90 11.39 -3.67
C PRO A 208 6.95 9.99 -4.30
N GLY A 209 7.11 9.93 -5.62
CA GLY A 209 7.05 8.71 -6.41
C GLY A 209 8.04 7.63 -5.94
N LEU A 210 7.51 6.45 -5.62
CA LEU A 210 8.30 5.25 -5.34
C LEU A 210 9.13 4.86 -6.57
N GLY A 211 10.44 4.73 -6.39
CA GLY A 211 11.36 4.33 -7.45
C GLY A 211 11.06 2.92 -7.97
N ALA A 212 10.38 2.86 -9.12
CA ALA A 212 9.98 1.63 -9.83
C ALA A 212 11.13 0.65 -10.18
N ASN A 213 12.39 1.08 -10.06
CA ASN A 213 13.56 0.30 -10.48
C ASN A 213 13.94 -0.85 -9.53
N ALA A 214 13.57 -0.79 -8.24
CA ALA A 214 13.95 -1.83 -7.27
C ALA A 214 13.07 -3.09 -7.33
N ILE A 215 11.87 -2.98 -7.90
CA ILE A 215 10.89 -4.08 -7.98
C ILE A 215 11.03 -4.83 -9.32
N ARG A 216 11.59 -4.19 -10.35
CA ARG A 216 11.76 -4.71 -11.73
C ARG A 216 12.51 -6.03 -11.86
N ARG A 217 13.25 -6.45 -10.83
CA ARG A 217 14.01 -7.70 -10.84
C ARG A 217 13.37 -8.64 -9.83
N GLY A 218 13.09 -9.88 -10.24
CA GLY A 218 12.49 -10.88 -9.35
C GLY A 218 13.27 -10.99 -8.04
N LEU A 219 12.59 -11.38 -6.95
CA LEU A 219 13.11 -11.29 -5.58
C LEU A 219 14.51 -11.91 -5.38
N PHE A 220 14.81 -12.96 -6.15
CA PHE A 220 16.07 -13.71 -6.11
C PHE A 220 16.91 -13.56 -7.39
N GLU A 221 16.57 -12.59 -8.24
CA GLU A 221 17.19 -12.38 -9.56
C GLU A 221 18.39 -11.41 -9.49
N GLN A 222 18.84 -10.94 -10.64
CA GLN A 222 20.11 -10.22 -10.79
C GLN A 222 20.20 -8.98 -9.89
N GLY A 223 21.17 -8.98 -8.99
CA GLY A 223 21.41 -7.89 -8.05
C GLY A 223 20.85 -8.11 -6.63
N SER A 224 20.01 -9.14 -6.44
CA SER A 224 19.64 -9.66 -5.11
C SER A 224 20.86 -10.18 -4.34
N LEU A 225 20.77 -10.28 -3.02
CA LEU A 225 21.81 -10.93 -2.21
C LEU A 225 21.93 -12.40 -2.60
N PHE A 226 20.83 -13.09 -2.84
CA PHE A 226 20.79 -14.47 -3.30
C PHE A 226 21.60 -14.66 -4.58
N SER A 227 21.34 -13.87 -5.62
CA SER A 227 22.04 -13.95 -6.91
C SER A 227 23.55 -13.68 -6.76
N LYS A 228 23.92 -12.68 -5.95
CA LYS A 228 25.33 -12.37 -5.68
C LYS A 228 26.01 -13.50 -4.91
N THR A 229 25.37 -14.03 -3.87
CA THR A 229 25.87 -15.14 -3.07
C THR A 229 25.96 -16.43 -3.89
N LEU A 230 25.03 -16.66 -4.82
CA LEU A 230 25.06 -17.78 -5.75
C LEU A 230 26.33 -17.74 -6.58
N LYS A 231 26.54 -16.65 -7.33
CA LYS A 231 27.73 -16.49 -8.17
C LYS A 231 29.05 -16.62 -7.39
N ALA A 232 29.08 -16.11 -6.16
CA ALA A 232 30.28 -16.20 -5.31
C ALA A 232 30.48 -17.58 -4.66
N SER A 233 29.43 -18.40 -4.54
CA SER A 233 29.48 -19.70 -3.85
C SER A 233 29.69 -20.88 -4.79
N LEU A 234 29.38 -20.74 -6.07
CA LEU A 234 29.58 -21.81 -7.06
C LEU A 234 31.06 -21.96 -7.42
N THR A 235 31.48 -23.20 -7.66
CA THR A 235 32.76 -23.47 -8.32
C THR A 235 32.67 -23.11 -9.81
N LYS A 236 33.81 -22.93 -10.49
CA LYS A 236 33.83 -22.62 -11.93
C LYS A 236 33.02 -23.61 -12.79
N GLY A 237 33.07 -24.91 -12.46
CA GLY A 237 32.30 -25.93 -13.17
C GLY A 237 30.80 -25.82 -12.92
N GLN A 238 30.39 -25.55 -11.68
CA GLN A 238 28.98 -25.33 -11.32
C GLN A 238 28.43 -24.04 -11.95
N ASP A 239 29.23 -22.97 -11.98
CA ASP A 239 28.85 -21.69 -12.60
C ASP A 239 28.61 -21.85 -14.10
N ALA A 240 29.51 -22.55 -14.80
CA ALA A 240 29.34 -22.85 -16.22
C ALA A 240 28.08 -23.70 -16.50
N ALA A 241 27.81 -24.72 -15.67
CA ALA A 241 26.61 -25.54 -15.79
C ALA A 241 25.33 -24.73 -15.50
N PHE A 242 25.39 -23.83 -14.53
CA PHE A 242 24.29 -22.93 -14.21
C PHE A 242 23.97 -21.99 -15.37
N GLU A 243 24.98 -21.33 -15.92
CA GLU A 243 24.85 -20.41 -17.06
C GLU A 243 24.35 -21.14 -18.33
N ASP A 244 24.83 -22.36 -18.63
CA ASP A 244 24.30 -23.17 -19.74
C ASP A 244 22.82 -23.51 -19.51
N SER A 245 22.43 -23.83 -18.27
CA SER A 245 21.02 -24.12 -17.95
C SER A 245 20.11 -22.89 -18.07
N THR A 246 20.58 -21.69 -17.69
CA THR A 246 19.83 -20.44 -17.81
C THR A 246 19.71 -20.01 -19.27
N LEU A 247 20.77 -20.14 -20.07
CA LEU A 247 20.76 -19.91 -21.52
C LEU A 247 19.79 -20.84 -22.24
N ARG A 248 19.76 -22.14 -21.91
CA ARG A 248 18.80 -23.09 -22.51
C ARG A 248 17.36 -22.82 -22.11
N ARG A 249 17.13 -22.31 -20.91
CA ARG A 249 15.80 -21.95 -20.43
C ARG A 249 15.28 -20.65 -21.03
N TRP A 250 16.19 -19.78 -21.46
CA TRP A 250 15.89 -18.47 -22.03
C TRP A 250 16.73 -18.26 -23.30
N PRO A 251 16.34 -18.86 -24.43
CA PRO A 251 16.94 -18.48 -25.70
C PRO A 251 16.78 -16.97 -25.83
N ALA A 252 17.89 -16.27 -26.01
CA ALA A 252 17.85 -14.83 -26.28
C ALA A 252 16.96 -14.66 -27.52
N GLY A 253 15.75 -14.15 -27.32
CA GLY A 253 14.80 -13.97 -28.41
C GLY A 253 15.45 -13.10 -29.49
N GLU A 254 15.62 -13.68 -30.67
CA GLU A 254 15.82 -12.95 -31.93
C GLU A 254 14.52 -12.24 -32.32
#